data_AF-A0A9E3TY62-F1
#
_entry.id   AF-A0A9E3TY62-F1
#
_cell.length_a   1.000
_cell.length_b   1.000
_cell.length_c   1.000
_cell.angle_alpha   90.00
_cell.angle_beta   90.00
_cell.angle_gamma   90.00
#
_symmetry.space_group_name_H-M   'P 1'
#
loop_
_entity.id
_entity.type
_entity.pdbx_description
1 polymer ?
#
loop_
_entity_poly.entity_id
_entity_poly.type
_entity_poly.pdbx_seq_one_letter_code
_entity_poly.pdbx_strand_id
1 'polypeptide(L)'
;MPRRSRSKRLERAIDRFKEELTAFIESKGATAGRFYEHKIETPAGLLHISINEGWIATRFEDVGAGNAFTKSCGVPCNPYSGKWNFHYPIDSVTSIDPRHVIADFGYYLGRLLEWESIESVFG
;
A
#
# COMPACT_ATOMS: atom_id res chain seq x y z
N MET A 1 -17.67 18.51 -20.19
CA MET A 1 -18.56 17.40 -19.78
C MET A 1 -18.79 17.49 -18.27
N PRO A 2 -20.03 17.53 -17.78
CA PRO A 2 -20.27 17.48 -16.33
C PRO A 2 -19.86 16.09 -15.81
N ARG A 3 -19.03 16.05 -14.75
CA ARG A 3 -18.76 14.82 -13.99
C ARG A 3 -20.12 14.28 -13.52
N ARG A 4 -20.54 13.12 -14.01
CA ARG A 4 -21.68 12.40 -13.41
C ARG A 4 -21.38 12.26 -11.92
N SER A 5 -22.31 12.66 -11.05
CA SER A 5 -22.13 12.43 -9.63
C SER A 5 -21.99 10.93 -9.39
N ARG A 6 -21.05 10.54 -8.53
CA ARG A 6 -20.93 9.14 -8.12
C ARG A 6 -22.22 8.72 -7.42
N SER A 7 -22.52 7.42 -7.50
CA SER A 7 -23.66 6.90 -6.75
C SER A 7 -23.31 6.88 -5.27
N LYS A 8 -24.29 7.16 -4.39
CA LYS A 8 -24.11 7.04 -2.93
C LYS A 8 -23.62 5.65 -2.50
N ARG A 9 -23.97 4.62 -3.28
CA ARG A 9 -23.50 3.24 -3.06
C ARG A 9 -22.00 3.11 -3.29
N LEU A 10 -21.49 3.71 -4.36
CA LEU A 10 -20.06 3.70 -4.68
C LEU A 10 -19.27 4.49 -3.62
N GLU A 11 -19.76 5.66 -3.21
CA GLU A 11 -19.14 6.46 -2.15
C GLU A 11 -18.99 5.66 -0.85
N ARG A 12 -20.07 5.03 -0.37
CA ARG A 12 -20.02 4.17 0.83
C ARG A 12 -19.09 2.96 0.70
N ALA A 13 -18.93 2.42 -0.52
CA ALA A 13 -18.01 1.32 -0.76
C ALA A 13 -16.55 1.80 -0.68
N ILE A 14 -16.26 3.00 -1.22
CA ILE A 14 -14.94 3.63 -1.13
C ILE A 14 -14.61 3.99 0.32
N ASP A 15 -15.55 4.54 1.08
CA ASP A 15 -15.34 4.89 2.49
C ASP A 15 -15.01 3.64 3.31
N ARG A 16 -15.81 2.58 3.15
CA ARG A 16 -15.54 1.28 3.80
C ARG A 16 -14.17 0.71 3.40
N PHE A 17 -13.83 0.80 2.12
CA PHE A 17 -12.52 0.35 1.64
C PHE A 17 -11.38 1.09 2.34
N LYS A 18 -11.47 2.41 2.47
CA LYS A 18 -10.47 3.22 3.17
C LYS A 18 -10.40 2.85 4.65
N GLU A 19 -11.55 2.78 5.33
CA GLU A 19 -11.63 2.45 6.76
C GLU A 19 -11.02 1.07 7.07
N GLU A 20 -11.42 0.03 6.33
CA GLU A 20 -10.93 -1.34 6.57
C GLU A 20 -9.42 -1.46 6.27
N LEU A 21 -8.94 -0.81 5.22
CA LEU A 21 -7.51 -0.85 4.88
C LEU A 21 -6.67 -0.01 5.85
N THR A 22 -7.17 1.14 6.31
CA THR A 22 -6.53 1.94 7.38
C THR A 22 -6.40 1.11 8.65
N ALA A 23 -7.50 0.49 9.11
CA ALA A 23 -7.48 -0.37 10.29
C ALA A 23 -6.50 -1.54 10.14
N PHE A 24 -6.42 -2.13 8.93
CA PHE A 24 -5.46 -3.17 8.63
C PHE A 24 -4.01 -2.68 8.78
N ILE A 25 -3.61 -1.59 8.14
CA ILE A 25 -2.22 -1.11 8.22
C ILE A 25 -1.86 -0.62 9.63
N GLU A 26 -2.80 -0.03 10.36
CA GLU A 26 -2.63 0.36 11.76
C GLU A 26 -2.41 -0.87 12.65
N SER A 27 -3.14 -1.98 12.41
CA SER A 27 -2.91 -3.24 13.11
C SER A 27 -1.52 -3.85 12.85
N LYS A 28 -0.84 -3.42 11.79
CA LYS A 28 0.54 -3.79 11.46
C LYS A 28 1.58 -2.80 12.00
N GLY A 29 1.16 -1.76 12.72
CA GLY A 29 2.05 -0.76 13.30
C GLY A 29 2.20 0.52 12.46
N ALA A 30 1.35 0.72 11.45
CA ALA A 30 1.33 2.01 10.77
C ALA A 30 0.90 3.14 11.72
N THR A 31 1.55 4.28 11.59
CA THR A 31 1.26 5.52 12.33
C THR A 31 0.96 6.66 11.36
N ALA A 32 0.41 7.77 11.87
CA ALA A 32 0.15 8.94 11.04
C ALA A 32 1.44 9.49 10.40
N GLY A 33 1.35 9.78 9.10
CA GLY A 33 2.43 10.41 8.33
C GLY A 33 2.24 11.94 8.20
N ARG A 34 3.21 12.59 7.56
CA ARG A 34 3.15 14.05 7.26
C ARG A 34 2.83 14.32 5.79
N PHE A 35 3.59 13.71 4.88
CA PHE A 35 3.42 13.88 3.43
C PHE A 35 2.49 12.83 2.81
N TYR A 36 2.51 11.64 3.39
CA TYR A 36 1.54 10.57 3.14
C TYR A 36 0.68 10.42 4.41
N GLU A 37 -0.49 9.80 4.26
CA GLU A 37 -1.47 9.67 5.36
C GLU A 37 -0.92 8.81 6.49
N HIS A 38 -0.18 7.76 6.14
CA HIS A 38 0.40 6.80 7.06
C HIS A 38 1.86 6.51 6.75
N LYS A 39 2.57 5.96 7.73
CA LYS A 39 3.92 5.42 7.60
C LYS A 39 4.09 4.19 8.48
N ILE A 40 4.89 3.23 8.05
CA ILE A 40 5.20 2.02 8.81
C ILE A 40 6.70 1.76 8.73
N GLU A 41 7.32 1.44 9.88
CA GLU A 41 8.71 1.02 9.92
C GLU A 41 8.83 -0.41 9.40
N THR A 42 9.78 -0.64 8.50
CA THR A 42 10.02 -1.96 7.91
C THR A 42 11.51 -2.25 7.88
N PRO A 43 11.91 -3.52 7.69
CA PRO A 43 13.32 -3.86 7.44
C PRO A 43 13.95 -3.14 6.24
N ALA A 44 13.16 -2.68 5.26
CA ALA A 44 13.63 -1.87 4.15
C ALA A 44 13.58 -0.35 4.43
N GLY A 45 13.55 0.04 5.70
CA GLY A 45 13.35 1.42 6.13
C GLY A 45 11.87 1.82 6.19
N LEU A 46 11.59 3.11 6.25
CA LEU A 46 10.24 3.63 6.38
C LEU A 46 9.47 3.46 5.06
N LEU A 47 8.27 2.87 5.12
CA LEU A 47 7.32 2.82 4.02
C LEU A 47 6.20 3.84 4.27
N HIS A 48 6.07 4.83 3.39
CA HIS A 48 4.96 5.77 3.40
C HIS A 48 3.75 5.21 2.64
N ILE A 49 2.53 5.46 3.13
CA ILE A 49 1.29 4.88 2.60
C ILE A 49 0.19 5.94 2.54
N SER A 50 -0.53 6.02 1.42
CA SER A 50 -1.78 6.78 1.27
C SER A 50 -2.83 5.94 0.56
N ILE A 51 -4.05 5.92 1.10
CA ILE A 51 -5.14 5.08 0.60
C ILE A 51 -6.07 5.93 -0.26
N ASN A 52 -6.04 5.66 -1.56
CA ASN A 52 -6.84 6.37 -2.55
C ASN A 52 -8.03 5.53 -3.00
N GLU A 53 -8.92 6.14 -3.78
CA GLU A 53 -10.02 5.41 -4.44
C GLU A 53 -9.43 4.37 -5.43
N GLY A 54 -9.37 3.10 -5.02
CA GLY A 54 -8.98 2.01 -5.90
C GLY A 54 -7.49 1.79 -6.02
N TRP A 55 -6.68 2.44 -5.20
CA TRP A 55 -5.25 2.17 -5.21
C TRP A 55 -4.59 2.60 -3.91
N ILE A 56 -3.49 1.95 -3.61
CA ILE A 56 -2.64 2.23 -2.46
C ILE A 56 -1.37 2.86 -3.01
N ALA A 57 -1.17 4.13 -2.70
CA ALA A 57 0.06 4.82 -3.04
C ALA A 57 1.07 4.53 -1.94
N THR A 58 2.21 3.92 -2.28
CA THR A 58 3.28 3.69 -1.30
C THR A 58 4.62 4.16 -1.82
N ARG A 59 5.53 4.48 -0.88
CA ARG A 59 6.87 4.92 -1.21
C ARG A 59 7.86 4.57 -0.10
N PHE A 60 8.93 3.87 -0.44
CA PHE A 60 10.06 3.68 0.46
C PHE A 60 10.85 4.99 0.62
N GLU A 61 11.22 5.32 1.86
CA GLU A 61 12.18 6.40 2.15
C GLU A 61 13.59 6.00 1.67
N ASP A 62 14.01 4.78 1.95
CA ASP A 62 15.22 4.18 1.37
C ASP A 62 14.89 3.47 0.05
N VAL A 63 15.18 4.16 -1.06
CA VAL A 63 14.97 3.64 -2.41
C VAL A 63 15.83 2.42 -2.69
N GLY A 64 17.05 2.34 -2.16
CA GLY A 64 17.96 1.21 -2.38
C GLY A 64 17.45 -0.06 -1.74
N ALA A 65 17.10 0.01 -0.45
CA ALA A 65 16.55 -1.11 0.30
C ALA A 65 15.19 -1.56 -0.25
N GLY A 66 14.29 -0.61 -0.56
CA GLY A 66 13.00 -0.91 -1.19
C GLY A 66 13.14 -1.64 -2.54
N ASN A 67 14.12 -1.24 -3.35
CA ASN A 67 14.44 -1.96 -4.59
C ASN A 67 14.98 -3.37 -4.34
N ALA A 68 15.87 -3.54 -3.37
CA ALA A 68 16.45 -4.84 -3.04
C ALA A 68 15.36 -5.84 -2.63
N PHE A 69 14.44 -5.41 -1.75
CA PHE A 69 13.28 -6.21 -1.37
C PHE A 69 12.37 -6.49 -2.58
N THR A 70 11.89 -5.44 -3.25
CA THR A 70 10.80 -5.58 -4.24
C THR A 70 11.20 -6.34 -5.50
N LYS A 71 12.49 -6.31 -5.89
CA LYS A 71 13.02 -7.16 -6.98
C LYS A 71 12.76 -8.65 -6.75
N SER A 72 12.76 -9.09 -5.49
CA SER A 72 12.53 -10.50 -5.11
C SER A 72 11.05 -10.83 -4.84
N CYS A 73 10.18 -9.81 -4.73
CA CYS A 73 8.79 -9.98 -4.28
C CYS A 73 7.78 -10.15 -5.43
N GLY A 74 8.19 -9.95 -6.70
CA GLY A 74 7.33 -10.11 -7.88
C GLY A 74 6.55 -8.85 -8.30
N VAL A 75 6.47 -7.84 -7.42
CA VAL A 75 5.94 -6.50 -7.74
C VAL A 75 7.07 -5.49 -7.53
N PRO A 76 7.81 -5.09 -8.57
CA PRO A 76 8.94 -4.19 -8.39
C PRO A 76 8.46 -2.77 -8.08
N CYS A 77 9.15 -2.07 -7.16
CA CYS A 77 8.97 -0.63 -7.02
C CYS A 77 9.68 0.13 -8.16
N ASN A 78 9.30 1.40 -8.35
CA ASN A 78 10.02 2.28 -9.26
C ASN A 78 11.46 2.52 -8.76
N PRO A 79 12.50 2.22 -9.56
CA PRO A 79 13.86 2.16 -9.05
C PRO A 79 14.48 3.51 -8.68
N TYR A 80 13.91 4.61 -9.16
CA TYR A 80 14.43 5.96 -8.91
C TYR A 80 13.70 6.69 -7.79
N SER A 81 12.46 6.28 -7.49
CA SER A 81 11.60 7.00 -6.54
C SER A 81 11.13 6.16 -5.36
N GLY A 82 11.35 4.84 -5.38
CA GLY A 82 10.87 3.92 -4.34
C GLY A 82 9.35 3.75 -4.33
N LYS A 83 8.63 4.24 -5.36
CA LYS A 83 7.17 4.13 -5.44
C LYS A 83 6.75 2.68 -5.68
N TRP A 84 5.90 2.15 -4.84
CA TRP A 84 5.43 0.77 -4.91
C TRP A 84 3.90 0.73 -4.81
N ASN A 85 3.25 1.26 -5.85
CA ASN A 85 1.81 1.48 -5.86
C ASN A 85 1.05 0.21 -6.25
N PHE A 86 -0.09 -0.01 -5.59
CA PHE A 86 -0.98 -1.14 -5.86
C PHE A 86 -2.30 -0.61 -6.42
N HIS A 87 -2.66 -1.05 -7.63
CA HIS A 87 -3.84 -0.57 -8.33
C HIS A 87 -4.92 -1.66 -8.38
N TYR A 88 -6.11 -1.33 -7.91
CA TYR A 88 -7.29 -2.17 -7.86
C TYR A 88 -8.38 -1.51 -8.72
N PRO A 89 -8.70 -2.06 -9.90
CA PRO A 89 -9.69 -1.45 -10.78
C PRO A 89 -11.02 -1.31 -10.04
N ILE A 90 -11.54 -0.07 -10.00
CA ILE A 90 -12.94 0.19 -9.66
C ILE A 90 -13.65 0.59 -10.94
N ASP A 91 -14.76 -0.05 -11.23
CA ASP A 91 -15.72 0.49 -12.19
C ASP A 91 -17.11 0.62 -11.55
N SER A 92 -18.06 1.17 -12.29
CA SER A 92 -19.42 1.40 -11.79
C SER A 92 -20.20 0.12 -11.50
N VAL A 93 -19.65 -1.05 -11.87
CA VAL A 93 -20.26 -2.37 -11.74
C VAL A 93 -19.60 -3.15 -10.59
N THR A 94 -18.28 -3.00 -10.43
CA THR A 94 -17.43 -3.69 -9.47
C THR A 94 -17.05 -2.73 -8.35
N SER A 95 -17.74 -2.84 -7.20
CA SER A 95 -17.22 -2.27 -5.96
C SER A 95 -15.93 -3.00 -5.57
N ILE A 96 -14.92 -2.28 -5.09
CA ILE A 96 -13.76 -2.92 -4.45
C ILE A 96 -14.27 -3.74 -3.27
N ASP A 97 -13.93 -5.03 -3.24
CA ASP A 97 -14.02 -5.82 -2.01
C ASP A 97 -12.76 -5.54 -1.18
N PRO A 98 -12.86 -4.86 -0.02
CA PRO A 98 -11.69 -4.55 0.79
C PRO A 98 -10.93 -5.81 1.22
N ARG A 99 -11.62 -6.95 1.36
CA ARG A 99 -10.99 -8.22 1.76
C ARG A 99 -9.99 -8.71 0.73
N HIS A 100 -10.32 -8.58 -0.55
CA HIS A 100 -9.41 -8.97 -1.63
C HIS A 100 -8.16 -8.09 -1.63
N VAL A 101 -8.35 -6.78 -1.46
CA VAL A 101 -7.22 -5.83 -1.39
C VAL A 101 -6.36 -6.05 -0.16
N ILE A 102 -6.97 -6.26 1.01
CA ILE A 102 -6.25 -6.56 2.26
C ILE A 102 -5.47 -7.87 2.13
N ALA A 103 -6.05 -8.90 1.49
CA ALA A 103 -5.33 -10.16 1.25
C ALA A 103 -4.11 -9.96 0.34
N ASP A 104 -4.29 -9.26 -0.78
CA ASP A 104 -3.23 -9.01 -1.76
C ASP A 104 -2.14 -8.09 -1.21
N PHE A 105 -2.49 -6.87 -0.80
CA PHE A 105 -1.53 -5.94 -0.21
C PHE A 105 -0.91 -6.48 1.08
N GLY A 106 -1.72 -7.16 1.90
CA GLY A 106 -1.26 -7.77 3.15
C GLY A 106 -0.26 -8.90 2.95
N TYR A 107 -0.36 -9.67 1.87
CA TYR A 107 0.64 -10.66 1.49
C TYR A 107 2.02 -10.00 1.24
N TYR A 108 2.05 -8.94 0.42
CA TYR A 108 3.29 -8.22 0.12
C TYR A 108 3.84 -7.47 1.32
N LEU A 109 2.99 -6.80 2.10
CA LEU A 109 3.38 -6.10 3.31
C LEU A 109 3.91 -7.07 4.37
N GLY A 110 3.29 -8.24 4.55
CA GLY A 110 3.77 -9.28 5.47
C GLY A 110 5.18 -9.73 5.10
N ARG A 111 5.42 -10.05 3.82
CA ARG A 111 6.76 -10.41 3.32
C ARG A 111 7.79 -9.30 3.54
N LEU A 112 7.38 -8.04 3.42
CA LEU A 112 8.26 -6.91 3.69
C LEU A 112 8.61 -6.81 5.18
N LEU A 113 7.62 -6.95 6.06
CA LEU A 113 7.82 -6.87 7.52
C LEU A 113 8.69 -8.02 8.07
N GLU A 114 8.69 -9.16 7.38
CA GLU A 114 9.52 -10.33 7.70
C GLU A 114 10.82 -10.39 6.88
N TRP A 115 11.11 -9.36 6.08
CA TRP A 115 12.28 -9.38 5.20
C TRP A 115 13.59 -9.23 5.98
N GLU A 116 14.50 -10.18 5.80
CA GLU A 116 15.88 -10.08 6.28
C GLU A 116 16.77 -9.58 5.14
N SER A 117 17.44 -8.44 5.34
CA SER A 117 18.37 -7.93 4.33
C SER A 117 19.61 -8.83 4.29
N ILE A 118 20.19 -9.03 3.10
CA ILE A 118 21.40 -9.85 2.93
C ILE A 118 22.57 -9.30 3.78
N GLU A 119 22.60 -7.98 4.01
CA GLU A 119 23.61 -7.34 4.87
C GLU A 119 23.49 -7.75 6.34
N SER A 120 22.29 -8.08 6.82
CA SER A 120 22.06 -8.56 8.19
C SER A 120 22.49 -10.01 8.45
N VAL A 121 22.70 -10.79 7.38
CA VAL A 121 23.07 -12.22 7.46
C VAL A 121 24.59 -12.42 7.47
N PHE A 122 25.36 -11.44 6.98
CA PHE A 122 26.81 -11.52 6.84
C PHE A 122 27.60 -10.46 7.63
N GLY A 123 26.93 -9.65 8.47
CA GLY A 123 27.55 -8.73 9.43
C GLY A 123 27.73 -9.36 10.80
#